data_AF-A0A9E5WAA2-F1
#
_entry.id   AF-A0A9E5WAA2-F1
#
_cell.length_a   1.000
_cell.length_b   1.000
_cell.length_c   1.000
_cell.angle_alpha   90.00
_cell.angle_beta   90.00
_cell.angle_gamma   90.00
#
_symmetry.space_group_name_H-M   'P 1'
#
loop_
_entity.id
_entity.type
_entity.pdbx_description
1 polymer ?
#
loop_
_entity_poly.entity_id
_entity_poly.type
_entity_poly.pdbx_seq_one_letter_code
_entity_poly.pdbx_strand_id
1 'polypeptide(L)' 'MGMGYRSMWGRLKKIEQRIEKPLLIRRKGGASGDKSVLTPDAKIMVEQFRKFKLRVEDLLYDEQDRKAD' A
#
# COMPACT_ATOMS: atom_id res chain seq x y z
N MET A 1 17.45 1.36 3.53
CA MET A 1 16.32 2.06 2.87
C MET A 1 16.08 1.43 1.50
N GLY A 2 15.15 0.48 1.41
CA GLY A 2 15.10 -0.49 0.30
C GLY A 2 14.11 -0.16 -0.83
N MET A 3 14.23 1.01 -1.47
CA MET A 3 13.78 1.26 -2.86
C MET A 3 14.10 2.70 -3.28
N GLY A 4 14.65 2.92 -4.47
CA GLY A 4 14.74 4.26 -5.05
C GLY A 4 13.36 4.83 -5.39
N TYR A 5 13.19 6.15 -5.30
CA TYR A 5 11.93 6.85 -5.63
C TYR A 5 11.38 6.44 -7.00
N ARG A 6 12.24 6.38 -8.03
CA ARG A 6 11.86 5.96 -9.40
C ARG A 6 11.30 4.54 -9.46
N SER A 7 11.93 3.58 -8.77
CA SER A 7 11.43 2.20 -8.71
C SER A 7 10.08 2.10 -8.01
N MET A 8 9.84 2.90 -6.97
CA MET A 8 8.56 2.98 -6.29
C MET A 8 7.46 3.51 -7.23
N TRP A 9 7.75 4.55 -8.02
CA TRP A 9 6.83 5.04 -9.07
C TRP A 9 6.55 4.02 -10.15
N GLY A 10 7.57 3.26 -10.57
CA GLY A 10 7.41 2.19 -11.54
C GLY A 10 6.45 1.12 -11.04
N ARG A 11 6.56 0.72 -9.77
CA ARG A 11 5.64 -0.25 -9.15
C ARG A 11 4.24 0.32 -9.01
N LEU A 12 4.10 1.55 -8.55
CA LEU A 12 2.80 2.20 -8.42
C LEU A 12 2.04 2.22 -9.75
N LYS A 13 2.70 2.65 -10.84
CA LYS A 13 2.09 2.68 -12.17
C LYS A 13 1.61 1.30 -12.63
N LYS A 14 2.40 0.24 -12.38
CA LYS A 14 2.01 -1.13 -12.72
C LYS A 14 0.78 -1.60 -11.94
N ILE A 15 0.66 -1.20 -10.67
CA ILE A 15 -0.52 -1.51 -9.86
C ILE A 15 -1.73 -0.77 -10.41
N GLU A 16 -1.63 0.55 -10.64
CA GLU A 16 -2.71 1.37 -11.22
C GLU A 16 -3.19 0.82 -12.57
N GLN A 17 -2.27 0.35 -13.42
CA GLN A 17 -2.60 -0.31 -14.69
C GLN A 17 -3.36 -1.62 -14.50
N ARG A 18 -2.94 -2.46 -13.55
CA ARG A 18 -3.57 -3.77 -13.30
C ARG A 18 -4.98 -3.65 -12.75
N ILE A 19 -5.24 -2.63 -11.93
CA ILE A 19 -6.56 -2.40 -11.30
C ILE A 19 -7.42 -1.42 -12.08
N GLU A 20 -6.90 -0.88 -13.20
CA GLU A 20 -7.55 0.10 -14.08
C GLU A 20 -8.07 1.35 -13.35
N LYS A 21 -7.41 1.73 -12.25
CA LYS A 21 -7.80 2.86 -11.38
C LYS A 21 -6.58 3.60 -10.82
N PRO A 22 -6.64 4.94 -10.70
CA PRO A 22 -5.58 5.70 -10.03
C PRO A 22 -5.61 5.46 -8.53
N LEU A 23 -4.43 5.34 -7.93
CA LEU A 23 -4.25 5.23 -6.48
C LEU A 23 -3.80 6.55 -5.86
N LEU A 24 -3.25 7.47 -6.67
CA LEU A 24 -2.83 8.80 -6.22
C LEU A 24 -3.52 9.92 -7.00
N ILE A 25 -4.02 10.91 -6.27
CA ILE A 25 -4.42 12.21 -6.80
C ILE A 25 -3.15 13.06 -6.95
N ARG A 26 -2.85 13.50 -8.17
CA ARG A 26 -1.72 14.36 -8.49
C ARG A 26 -2.25 15.73 -8.89
N ARG A 27 -1.91 16.79 -8.14
CA ARG A 27 -2.22 18.17 -8.56
C ARG A 27 -1.16 18.61 -9.56
N LYS A 28 -1.57 18.89 -10.80
CA LYS A 28 -0.69 19.49 -11.81
C LYS A 28 -0.63 21.01 -11.57
N GLY A 29 0.49 21.53 -11.09
CA GLY A 29 0.71 22.98 -11.08
C GLY A 29 1.81 23.47 -10.12
N GLY A 30 2.88 24.02 -10.68
CA GLY A 30 3.63 25.17 -10.14
C GLY A 30 4.54 24.97 -8.92
N ALA A 31 5.87 24.96 -9.16
CA ALA A 31 7.01 25.39 -8.32
C ALA A 31 7.17 24.88 -6.86
N SER A 32 6.14 24.32 -6.23
CA SER A 32 6.12 23.91 -4.83
C SER A 32 5.58 22.48 -4.82
N GLY A 33 6.47 21.50 -4.69
CA GLY A 33 6.20 20.06 -4.83
C GLY A 33 4.97 19.56 -4.06
N ASP A 34 3.81 19.64 -4.71
CA ASP A 34 2.53 19.40 -4.08
C ASP A 34 2.39 17.89 -3.82
N LYS A 35 2.11 17.54 -2.56
CA LYS A 35 2.18 16.17 -2.05
C LYS A 35 1.17 15.29 -2.78
N SER A 36 1.60 14.11 -3.25
CA SER A 36 0.68 13.11 -3.78
C SER A 36 -0.16 12.52 -2.65
N VAL A 37 -1.48 12.50 -2.80
CA VAL A 37 -2.41 11.99 -1.78
C VAL A 37 -3.12 10.75 -2.31
N LEU A 38 -3.35 9.76 -1.45
CA LEU A 38 -4.15 8.58 -1.78
C LEU A 38 -5.56 8.97 -2.21
N THR A 39 -6.07 8.32 -3.25
CA THR A 39 -7.49 8.36 -3.58
C THR A 39 -8.31 7.72 -2.44
N PRO A 40 -9.61 8.03 -2.31
CA PRO A 40 -10.48 7.36 -1.33
C PRO A 40 -10.42 5.83 -1.45
N ASP A 41 -10.50 5.30 -2.67
CA ASP A 41 -10.37 3.86 -2.94
C ASP A 41 -9.02 3.30 -2.45
N ALA A 42 -7.91 4.00 -2.72
CA ALA A 42 -6.59 3.56 -2.29
C ALA A 42 -6.45 3.56 -0.76
N LYS A 43 -7.09 4.51 -0.05
CA LYS A 43 -7.12 4.52 1.42
C LYS A 43 -7.84 3.28 1.95
N ILE A 44 -9.01 2.97 1.40
CA ILE A 44 -9.78 1.77 1.77
C ILE A 44 -8.95 0.51 1.53
N MET A 45 -8.28 0.40 0.38
CA MET A 45 -7.42 -0.76 0.07
C MET A 45 -6.30 -0.94 1.10
N VAL A 46 -5.63 0.15 1.49
CA VAL A 46 -4.57 0.11 2.52
C VAL A 46 -5.13 -0.31 3.88
N GLU A 47 -6.30 0.19 4.26
CA GLU A 47 -6.95 -0.21 5.51
C GLU A 47 -7.34 -1.69 5.53
N GLN A 48 -7.94 -2.20 4.44
CA GLN A 48 -8.29 -3.61 4.32
C GLN A 48 -7.07 -4.50 4.34
N PHE A 49 -5.99 -4.10 3.65
CA PHE A 49 -4.72 -4.84 3.69
C PHE A 49 -4.13 -4.88 5.10
N ARG A 50 -4.17 -3.77 5.85
CA ARG A 50 -3.69 -3.74 7.25
C ARG A 50 -4.50 -4.69 8.14
N LYS A 51 -5.82 -4.67 8.03
CA LYS A 51 -6.69 -5.58 8.80
C LYS A 51 -6.43 -7.05 8.45
N PHE A 52 -6.29 -7.34 7.15
CA PHE A 52 -5.95 -8.67 6.68
C PHE A 52 -4.60 -9.13 7.22
N LYS A 53 -3.57 -8.29 7.10
CA LYS A 53 -2.22 -8.57 7.58
C LYS A 53 -2.21 -8.88 9.08
N LEU A 54 -2.90 -8.08 9.89
CA LEU A 54 -3.01 -8.32 11.33
C LEU A 54 -3.64 -9.68 11.64
N ARG A 55 -4.74 -10.04 10.96
CA ARG A 55 -5.38 -11.35 11.15
C ARG A 55 -4.49 -12.52 10.74
N VAL A 56 -3.72 -12.37 9.66
CA VAL A 56 -2.77 -13.40 9.22
C VAL A 56 -1.63 -13.54 10.23
N GLU A 57 -1.10 -12.42 10.72
CA GLU A 57 -0.06 -12.43 11.75
C GLU A 57 -0.55 -13.11 13.04
N ASP A 58 -1.75 -12.78 13.51
CA ASP A 58 -2.41 -13.39 14.68
C ASP A 58 -2.50 -14.92 14.55
N LEU A 59 -3.01 -15.41 13.41
CA LEU A 59 -3.10 -16.85 13.13
C LEU A 59 -1.73 -17.53 13.11
N LEU A 60 -0.71 -16.87 12.55
CA LEU A 60 0.63 -17.43 12.49
C LEU A 60 1.27 -17.52 13.89
N TYR A 61 1.02 -16.56 14.77
CA TYR A 61 1.49 -16.60 16.16
C TYR A 61 0.77 -17.69 16.98
N ASP A 62 -0.55 -17.80 16.86
CA ASP A 62 -1.35 -18.86 17.51
C ASP A 62 -0.87 -20.28 17.14
N GLU A 63 -0.49 -20.50 15.87
CA GLU A 63 0.05 -21.78 15.41
C GLU A 63 1.45 -22.10 15.96
N GLN A 64 2.25 -21.08 16.31
CA GLN A 64 3.58 -21.29 16.90
C GLN A 64 3.47 -21.66 18.38
N ASP A 65 2.59 -20.98 19.12
CA ASP A 65 2.37 -21.24 20.55
C ASP A 65 1.78 -22.64 20.78
N ARG A 66 0.82 -23.09 19.94
CA ARG A 66 0.26 -24.46 20.04
C ARG A 66 1.28 -25.57 19.75
N LYS A 67 2.38 -25.29 19.05
CA LYS A 67 3.43 -26.29 18.76
C LYS A 67 4.54 -26.34 19.83
N ALA A 68 4.49 -25.43 20.81
CA ALA A 68 5.47 -25.36 21.90
C ALA A 68 5.01 -26.07 23.19
N ASP A 69 3.74 -26.49 23.26
CA ASP A 69 3.14 -27.37 24.28
C ASP A 69 3.03 -28.83 23.78
#